data_AF-A0A970YXD9-F1
#
_entry.id   AF-A0A970YXD9-F1
#
_cell.length_a   1.000
_cell.length_b   1.000
_cell.length_c   1.000
_cell.angle_alpha   90.00
_cell.angle_beta   90.00
_cell.angle_gamma   90.00
#
_symmetry.space_group_name_H-M   'P 1'
#
loop_
_entity.id
_entity.type
_entity.pdbx_description
1 polymer ?
#
loop_
_entity_poly.entity_id
_entity_poly.type
_entity_poly.pdbx_seq_one_letter_code
_entity_poly.pdbx_strand_id
1 'polypeptide(L)'
;QILGISKDGKANFISHKFGKGKIFIHTDPIVFTNYTAVDTINNNYLFAVLSHLPDQQVIWDDYYKAGKINISTPIRYILKDSSFRWAYYVAITAVLLFVLFQGKRKQRIVPVYRSPENTTVKFVETVSNLYYQSGSNKNITEKKIAYFYEFLRNKFFIDTNLPAAELIEAVSLKTGVGTEETRSVFSNISEIQKKQNITKNELIMFFGEIENFIKKIKE
;
A
#
# COMPACT_ATOMS: atom_id res chain seq x y z
N GLN A 1 -26.95 -33.25 68.17
CA GLN A 1 -25.71 -32.88 68.86
C GLN A 1 -25.22 -31.57 68.29
N ILE A 2 -24.86 -30.62 69.16
CA ILE A 2 -24.19 -29.38 68.74
C ILE A 2 -22.71 -29.71 68.57
N LEU A 3 -22.15 -29.37 67.42
CA LEU A 3 -20.76 -29.63 67.03
C LEU A 3 -19.94 -28.33 66.94
N GLY A 4 -20.59 -27.17 66.81
CA GLY A 4 -19.93 -25.87 66.78
C GLY A 4 -20.81 -24.77 67.35
N ILE A 5 -20.16 -23.76 67.95
CA ILE A 5 -20.79 -22.57 68.53
C ILE A 5 -20.07 -21.35 67.92
N SER A 6 -20.85 -20.39 67.42
CA SER A 6 -20.37 -19.09 66.93
C SER A 6 -19.86 -18.21 68.09
N LYS A 7 -19.12 -17.14 67.76
CA LYS A 7 -18.68 -16.12 68.73
C LYS A 7 -19.84 -15.51 69.54
N ASP A 8 -21.04 -15.46 68.96
CA ASP A 8 -22.25 -14.94 69.61
C ASP A 8 -22.93 -15.97 70.54
N GLY A 9 -22.29 -17.11 70.81
CA GLY A 9 -22.81 -18.17 71.69
C GLY A 9 -23.93 -19.03 71.08
N LYS A 10 -24.26 -18.84 69.80
CA LYS A 10 -25.29 -19.61 69.09
C LYS A 10 -24.69 -20.82 68.37
N ALA A 11 -25.43 -21.93 68.30
CA ALA A 11 -25.00 -23.10 67.55
C ALA A 11 -24.89 -22.78 66.05
N ASN A 12 -23.72 -23.03 65.46
CA ASN A 12 -23.46 -22.79 64.03
C ASN A 12 -23.24 -24.09 63.24
N PHE A 13 -22.95 -25.19 63.92
CA PHE A 13 -22.80 -26.51 63.32
C PHE A 13 -23.48 -27.57 64.18
N ILE A 14 -24.40 -28.33 63.59
CA ILE A 14 -25.17 -29.37 64.27
C ILE A 14 -25.18 -30.67 63.49
N SER A 15 -25.24 -31.78 64.21
CA SER A 15 -25.56 -33.09 63.65
C SER A 15 -26.86 -33.64 64.26
N HIS A 16 -27.69 -34.24 63.42
CA HIS A 16 -28.93 -34.87 63.83
C HIS A 16 -29.03 -36.27 63.21
N LYS A 17 -29.37 -37.28 64.01
CA LYS A 17 -29.55 -38.64 63.50
C LYS A 17 -30.89 -38.69 62.76
N PHE A 18 -30.88 -39.15 61.51
CA PHE A 18 -32.09 -39.27 60.70
C PHE A 18 -32.05 -40.59 59.92
N GLY A 19 -33.03 -41.46 60.17
CA GLY A 19 -33.05 -42.81 59.62
C GLY A 19 -31.77 -43.61 59.95
N LYS A 20 -31.14 -44.17 58.91
CA LYS A 20 -29.87 -44.93 59.01
C LYS A 20 -28.62 -44.03 59.00
N GLY A 21 -28.76 -42.72 58.83
CA GLY A 21 -27.66 -41.78 58.66
C GLY A 21 -27.70 -40.59 59.64
N LYS A 22 -26.90 -39.58 59.32
CA LYS A 22 -26.84 -38.30 60.04
C LYS A 22 -26.99 -37.15 59.04
N ILE A 23 -27.76 -36.15 59.43
CA ILE A 23 -27.86 -34.86 58.76
C ILE A 23 -26.91 -33.91 59.47
N PHE A 24 -26.07 -33.23 58.71
CA PHE A 24 -25.17 -32.19 59.18
C PHE A 24 -25.63 -30.85 58.62
N ILE A 25 -25.75 -29.83 59.47
CA ILE A 25 -26.20 -28.49 59.08
C ILE A 25 -25.21 -27.48 59.63
N HIS A 26 -24.69 -26.62 58.74
CA HIS A 26 -23.78 -25.54 59.06
C HIS A 26 -24.40 -24.19 58.64
N THR A 27 -24.35 -23.19 59.49
CA THR A 27 -24.99 -21.88 59.23
C THR A 27 -24.10 -20.89 58.49
N ASP A 28 -22.78 -21.11 58.51
CA ASP A 28 -21.82 -20.20 57.86
C ASP A 28 -21.28 -20.82 56.56
N PRO A 29 -21.87 -20.52 55.39
CA PRO A 29 -21.44 -21.11 54.11
C PRO A 29 -20.07 -20.61 53.65
N ILE A 30 -19.61 -19.45 54.15
CA ILE A 30 -18.32 -18.84 53.77
C ILE A 30 -17.14 -19.77 54.06
N VAL A 31 -17.27 -20.61 55.09
CA VAL A 31 -16.25 -21.60 55.51
C VAL A 31 -15.94 -22.61 54.41
N PHE A 32 -16.90 -22.91 53.53
CA PHE A 32 -16.76 -23.89 52.45
C PHE A 32 -16.36 -23.26 51.11
N THR A 33 -15.94 -22.00 51.11
CA THR A 33 -15.49 -21.31 49.87
C THR A 33 -14.01 -21.57 49.61
N ASN A 34 -13.60 -21.38 48.34
CA ASN A 34 -12.18 -21.47 47.94
C ASN A 34 -11.29 -20.52 48.74
N TYR A 35 -11.82 -19.39 49.21
CA TYR A 35 -11.09 -18.43 50.03
C TYR A 35 -10.59 -19.09 51.33
N THR A 36 -11.46 -19.78 52.05
CA THR A 36 -11.10 -20.47 53.31
C THR A 36 -10.33 -21.76 53.08
N ALA A 37 -10.55 -22.45 51.96
CA ALA A 37 -9.81 -23.68 51.63
C ALA A 37 -8.33 -23.41 51.30
N VAL A 38 -8.03 -22.30 50.63
CA VAL A 38 -6.66 -21.93 50.22
C VAL A 38 -5.88 -21.23 51.35
N ASP A 39 -6.57 -20.57 52.28
CA ASP A 39 -5.95 -19.90 53.43
C ASP A 39 -5.34 -20.92 54.40
N THR A 40 -4.01 -20.96 54.49
CA THR A 40 -3.25 -21.91 55.33
C THR A 40 -3.42 -21.67 56.83
N ILE A 41 -3.94 -20.50 57.24
CA ILE A 41 -4.16 -20.16 58.65
C ILE A 41 -5.58 -20.56 59.08
N ASN A 42 -6.56 -20.39 58.20
CA ASN A 42 -7.98 -20.54 58.53
C ASN A 42 -8.62 -21.86 58.04
N ASN A 43 -7.92 -22.68 57.25
CA ASN A 43 -8.44 -23.95 56.75
C ASN A 43 -8.66 -25.03 57.84
N ASN A 44 -8.02 -24.90 59.01
CA ASN A 44 -8.14 -25.86 60.11
C ASN A 44 -9.59 -26.08 60.55
N TYR A 45 -10.40 -25.01 60.56
CA TYR A 45 -11.82 -25.11 60.91
C TYR A 45 -12.62 -25.88 59.85
N LEU A 46 -12.34 -25.64 58.56
CA LEU A 46 -12.97 -26.37 57.46
C LEU A 46 -12.66 -27.87 57.56
N PHE A 47 -11.39 -28.25 57.78
CA PHE A 47 -11.01 -29.65 57.95
C PHE A 47 -11.64 -30.29 59.19
N ALA A 48 -11.72 -29.57 60.30
CA ALA A 48 -12.40 -30.04 61.51
C ALA A 48 -13.88 -30.34 61.24
N VAL A 49 -14.60 -29.43 60.56
CA VAL A 49 -16.00 -29.64 60.19
C VAL A 49 -16.16 -30.87 59.27
N LEU A 50 -15.31 -31.00 58.25
CA LEU A 50 -15.38 -32.13 57.31
C LEU A 50 -14.97 -33.47 57.94
N SER A 51 -14.12 -33.48 58.96
CA SER A 51 -13.70 -34.70 59.68
C SER A 51 -14.84 -35.44 60.38
N HIS A 52 -15.98 -34.78 60.61
CA HIS A 52 -17.18 -35.43 61.14
C HIS A 52 -17.93 -36.28 60.11
N LEU A 53 -17.59 -36.15 58.83
CA LEU A 53 -18.18 -36.96 57.76
C LEU A 53 -17.48 -38.32 57.69
N PRO A 54 -18.22 -39.41 57.44
CA PRO A 54 -17.62 -40.72 57.22
C PRO A 54 -16.85 -40.76 55.90
N ASP A 55 -15.77 -41.55 55.88
CA ASP A 55 -15.01 -41.85 54.66
C ASP A 55 -15.80 -42.84 53.79
N GLN A 56 -16.59 -42.30 52.86
CA GLN A 56 -17.44 -43.06 51.94
C GLN A 56 -17.63 -42.28 50.64
N GLN A 57 -18.20 -42.93 49.62
CA GLN A 57 -18.49 -42.28 48.35
C GLN A 57 -19.38 -41.03 48.55
N VAL A 58 -18.88 -39.88 48.09
CA VAL A 58 -19.61 -38.61 48.14
C VAL A 58 -20.42 -38.46 46.85
N ILE A 59 -21.74 -38.32 47.01
CA ILE A 59 -22.63 -37.91 45.93
C ILE A 59 -22.85 -36.40 46.08
N TRP A 60 -22.45 -35.63 45.06
CA TRP A 60 -22.61 -34.19 45.04
C TRP A 60 -23.84 -33.81 44.21
N ASP A 61 -24.83 -33.15 44.84
CA ASP A 61 -26.00 -32.63 44.16
C ASP A 61 -25.86 -31.11 43.91
N ASP A 62 -25.72 -30.76 42.64
CA ASP A 62 -25.62 -29.38 42.14
C ASP A 62 -26.85 -28.98 41.30
N TYR A 63 -27.88 -29.83 41.23
CA TYR A 63 -28.98 -29.74 40.26
C TYR A 63 -29.76 -28.41 40.34
N TYR A 64 -29.89 -27.83 41.54
CA TYR A 64 -30.56 -26.54 41.77
C TYR A 64 -29.60 -25.35 41.94
N LYS A 65 -28.29 -25.55 41.78
CA LYS A 65 -27.25 -24.54 42.03
C LYS A 65 -26.59 -23.99 40.76
N ALA A 66 -27.08 -24.34 39.57
CA ALA A 66 -26.85 -23.54 38.38
C ALA A 66 -27.48 -22.15 38.61
N GLY A 67 -26.71 -21.26 39.24
CA GLY A 67 -27.09 -19.86 39.45
C GLY A 67 -27.55 -19.25 38.14
N LYS A 68 -28.39 -18.21 38.21
CA LYS A 68 -28.97 -17.52 37.04
C LYS A 68 -27.99 -17.55 35.87
N ILE A 69 -28.36 -18.20 34.77
CA ILE A 69 -27.64 -18.11 33.50
C ILE A 69 -27.72 -16.64 33.09
N ASN A 70 -26.82 -15.83 33.64
CA ASN A 70 -26.66 -14.46 33.27
C ASN A 70 -25.96 -14.53 31.92
N ILE A 71 -26.75 -14.47 30.85
CA ILE A 71 -26.26 -14.11 29.52
C ILE A 71 -25.70 -12.69 29.68
N SER A 72 -24.45 -12.60 30.12
CA SER A 72 -23.75 -11.34 30.31
C SER A 72 -23.05 -11.03 29.00
N THR A 73 -23.72 -10.28 28.14
CA THR A 73 -23.03 -9.61 27.03
C THR A 73 -21.92 -8.75 27.64
N PRO A 74 -20.69 -8.73 27.10
CA PRO A 74 -19.57 -7.96 27.66
C PRO A 74 -19.91 -6.49 27.92
N ILE A 75 -20.77 -5.89 27.08
CA ILE A 75 -21.22 -4.51 27.22
C ILE A 75 -22.02 -4.24 28.50
N ARG A 76 -22.69 -5.26 29.04
CA ARG A 76 -23.51 -5.13 30.25
C ARG A 76 -22.67 -4.79 31.48
N TYR A 77 -21.42 -5.24 31.51
CA TYR A 77 -20.48 -4.90 32.58
C TYR A 77 -20.14 -3.41 32.55
N ILE A 78 -19.86 -2.88 31.36
CA ILE A 78 -19.56 -1.44 31.13
C ILE A 78 -20.78 -0.58 31.46
N LEU A 79 -21.99 -1.02 31.11
CA LEU A 79 -23.24 -0.28 31.35
C LEU A 79 -23.76 -0.39 32.80
N LYS A 80 -23.20 -1.30 33.61
CA LYS A 80 -23.65 -1.53 35.00
C LYS A 80 -23.33 -0.35 35.90
N ASP A 81 -22.15 0.22 35.75
CA ASP A 81 -21.70 1.38 36.53
C ASP A 81 -22.12 2.69 35.85
N SER A 82 -22.54 3.68 36.64
CA SER A 82 -23.04 4.96 36.14
C SER A 82 -21.95 5.74 35.39
N SER A 83 -20.72 5.74 35.90
CA SER A 83 -19.60 6.50 35.33
C SER A 83 -19.17 5.88 34.00
N PHE A 84 -19.04 4.55 33.94
CA PHE A 84 -18.68 3.84 32.71
C PHE A 84 -19.78 3.93 31.64
N ARG A 85 -21.06 3.97 32.04
CA ARG A 85 -22.19 4.19 31.12
C ARG A 85 -22.12 5.55 30.43
N TRP A 86 -21.88 6.62 31.17
CA TRP A 86 -21.75 7.96 30.59
C TRP A 86 -20.51 8.09 29.71
N ALA A 87 -19.37 7.53 30.14
CA ALA A 87 -18.17 7.49 29.32
C ALA A 87 -18.43 6.79 27.97
N TYR A 88 -19.17 5.68 27.98
CA TYR A 88 -19.54 4.93 26.78
C TYR A 88 -20.43 5.75 25.83
N TYR A 89 -21.46 6.43 26.34
CA TYR A 89 -22.34 7.28 25.54
C TYR A 89 -21.62 8.51 24.96
N VAL A 90 -20.76 9.14 25.75
CA VAL A 90 -19.94 10.27 25.28
C VAL A 90 -18.99 9.82 24.18
N ALA A 91 -18.35 8.66 24.32
CA ALA A 91 -17.45 8.11 23.30
C ALA A 91 -18.18 7.83 21.98
N ILE A 92 -19.34 7.16 22.01
CA ILE A 92 -20.15 6.91 20.82
C ILE A 92 -20.60 8.21 20.17
N THR A 93 -21.07 9.16 20.98
CA THR A 93 -21.52 10.46 20.47
C THR A 93 -20.38 11.23 19.83
N ALA A 94 -19.18 11.21 20.43
CA ALA A 94 -17.99 11.85 19.87
C ALA A 94 -17.58 11.22 18.52
N VAL A 95 -17.64 9.89 18.39
CA VAL A 95 -17.37 9.20 17.11
C VAL A 95 -18.41 9.58 16.06
N LEU A 96 -19.70 9.61 16.41
CA LEU A 96 -20.76 10.02 15.49
C LEU A 96 -20.58 11.49 15.04
N LEU A 97 -20.31 12.40 15.98
CA LEU A 97 -20.02 13.80 15.65
C LEU A 97 -18.77 13.92 14.78
N PHE A 98 -17.71 13.19 15.10
CA PHE A 98 -16.50 13.16 14.29
C PHE A 98 -16.81 12.71 12.86
N VAL A 99 -17.57 11.64 12.66
CA VAL A 99 -17.97 11.18 11.32
C VAL A 99 -18.85 12.22 10.61
N LEU A 100 -19.80 12.85 11.29
CA LEU A 100 -20.67 13.87 10.71
C LEU A 100 -19.89 15.12 10.25
N PHE A 101 -18.95 15.59 11.05
CA PHE A 101 -18.13 16.77 10.72
C PHE A 101 -17.00 16.44 9.75
N GLN A 102 -16.28 15.34 9.96
CA GLN A 102 -15.13 14.95 9.14
C GLN A 102 -15.53 14.32 7.81
N GLY A 103 -16.75 13.78 7.71
CA GLY A 103 -17.33 13.24 6.48
C GLY A 103 -17.74 14.33 5.48
N LYS A 104 -18.03 15.56 5.92
CA LYS A 104 -18.32 16.69 5.04
C LYS A 104 -17.02 17.28 4.46
N ARG A 105 -16.50 16.61 3.43
CA ARG A 105 -15.49 17.04 2.44
C ARG A 105 -14.03 17.10 2.93
N LYS A 106 -13.25 16.07 2.55
CA LYS A 106 -11.84 16.25 2.17
C LYS A 106 -11.82 16.63 0.68
N GLN A 107 -11.17 17.73 0.31
CA GLN A 107 -10.98 18.05 -1.11
C GLN A 107 -10.35 16.86 -1.84
N ARG A 108 -10.81 16.56 -3.06
CA ARG A 108 -10.19 15.56 -3.93
C ARG A 108 -8.72 15.93 -4.10
N ILE A 109 -7.82 14.95 -3.98
CA ILE A 109 -6.40 15.13 -4.31
C ILE A 109 -6.33 15.75 -5.70
N VAL A 110 -5.80 16.97 -5.78
CA VAL A 110 -5.57 17.63 -7.06
C VAL A 110 -4.46 16.84 -7.76
N PRO A 111 -4.73 16.19 -8.91
CA PRO A 111 -3.69 15.48 -9.62
C PRO A 111 -2.62 16.50 -10.05
N VAL A 112 -1.35 16.21 -9.77
CA VAL A 112 -0.25 17.04 -10.22
C VAL A 112 -0.17 16.89 -11.75
N TYR A 113 -0.69 17.89 -12.46
CA TYR A 113 -0.58 17.96 -13.91
C TYR A 113 0.88 18.29 -14.24
N ARG A 114 1.66 17.30 -14.68
CA ARG A 114 2.99 17.56 -15.21
C ARG A 114 2.82 18.37 -16.49
N SER A 115 3.59 19.45 -16.63
CA SER A 115 3.66 20.20 -17.90
C SER A 115 3.93 19.22 -19.04
N PRO A 116 3.33 19.41 -20.22
CA PRO A 116 3.60 18.56 -21.37
C PRO A 116 5.10 18.61 -21.68
N GLU A 117 5.78 17.46 -21.52
CA GLU A 117 7.17 17.33 -21.93
C GLU A 117 7.26 17.51 -23.45
N ASN A 118 8.32 18.18 -23.93
CA ASN A 118 8.55 18.33 -25.36
C ASN A 118 8.95 16.98 -25.97
N THR A 119 7.94 16.20 -26.38
CA THR A 119 8.09 14.84 -26.89
C THR A 119 9.01 14.77 -28.10
N THR A 120 9.09 15.85 -28.89
CA THR A 120 10.01 15.96 -30.03
C THR A 120 11.47 15.91 -29.56
N VAL A 121 11.82 16.69 -28.53
CA VAL A 121 13.18 16.71 -27.98
C VAL A 121 13.54 15.35 -27.39
N LYS A 122 12.61 14.74 -26.64
CA LYS A 122 12.84 13.42 -26.00
C LYS A 122 12.96 12.27 -27.01
N PHE A 123 12.20 12.32 -28.11
CA PHE A 123 12.35 11.39 -29.22
C PHE A 123 13.70 11.56 -29.91
N VAL A 124 14.08 12.80 -30.24
CA VAL A 124 15.38 13.11 -30.85
C VAL A 124 16.54 12.65 -29.94
N GLU A 125 16.44 12.85 -28.63
CA GLU A 125 17.44 12.39 -27.66
C GLU A 125 17.54 10.87 -27.60
N THR A 126 16.39 10.16 -27.59
CA THR A 126 16.35 8.69 -27.56
C THR A 126 16.97 8.09 -28.83
N VAL A 127 16.61 8.64 -29.99
CA VAL A 127 17.17 8.25 -31.28
C VAL A 127 18.67 8.53 -31.31
N SER A 128 19.08 9.73 -30.87
CA SER A 128 20.49 10.13 -30.79
C SER A 128 21.31 9.23 -29.86
N ASN A 129 20.77 8.85 -28.71
CA ASN A 129 21.43 7.96 -27.74
C ASN A 129 21.59 6.54 -28.28
N LEU A 130 20.55 5.98 -28.90
CA LEU A 130 20.62 4.68 -29.55
C LEU A 130 21.71 4.69 -30.63
N TYR A 131 21.76 5.75 -31.43
CA TYR A 131 22.77 5.88 -32.48
C TYR A 131 24.18 6.14 -31.93
N TYR A 132 24.32 6.95 -30.89
CA TYR A 132 25.58 7.18 -30.19
C TYR A 132 26.18 5.89 -29.63
N GLN A 133 25.34 5.00 -29.09
CA GLN A 133 25.78 3.71 -28.55
C GLN A 133 26.12 2.68 -29.63
N SER A 134 25.47 2.72 -30.79
CA SER A 134 25.65 1.74 -31.88
C SER A 134 26.98 1.85 -32.64
N GLY A 135 27.72 2.97 -32.52
CA GLY A 135 29.11 3.11 -32.99
C GLY A 135 29.34 3.06 -34.52
N SER A 136 28.30 2.88 -35.35
CA SER A 136 28.45 2.80 -36.81
C SER A 136 28.20 4.16 -37.48
N ASN A 137 29.20 5.04 -37.47
CA ASN A 137 29.12 6.38 -38.08
C ASN A 137 28.69 6.32 -39.56
N LYS A 138 29.09 5.28 -40.29
CA LYS A 138 28.68 5.06 -41.68
C LYS A 138 27.17 4.81 -41.81
N ASN A 139 26.63 3.91 -41.01
CA ASN A 139 25.19 3.61 -41.02
C ASN A 139 24.37 4.86 -40.63
N ILE A 140 24.87 5.65 -39.67
CA ILE A 140 24.24 6.90 -39.24
C ILE A 140 24.17 7.90 -40.40
N THR A 141 25.27 8.09 -41.13
CA THR A 141 25.28 9.00 -42.27
C THR A 141 24.36 8.52 -43.41
N GLU A 142 24.38 7.23 -43.74
CA GLU A 142 23.51 6.67 -44.78
C GLU A 142 22.03 6.90 -44.46
N LYS A 143 21.62 6.67 -43.21
CA LYS A 143 20.26 6.95 -42.75
C LYS A 143 19.90 8.42 -42.79
N LYS A 144 20.84 9.31 -42.43
CA LYS A 144 20.62 10.77 -42.49
C LYS A 144 20.40 11.24 -43.93
N ILE A 145 21.17 10.71 -44.88
CA ILE A 145 21.00 11.00 -46.32
C ILE A 145 19.63 10.49 -46.79
N ALA A 146 19.27 9.25 -46.45
CA ALA A 146 17.97 8.69 -46.81
C ALA A 146 16.81 9.54 -46.27
N TYR A 147 16.89 9.98 -45.01
CA TYR A 147 15.92 10.88 -44.39
C TYR A 147 15.86 12.25 -45.08
N PHE A 148 17.02 12.81 -45.45
CA PHE A 148 17.07 14.08 -46.18
C PHE A 148 16.39 13.98 -47.56
N TYR A 149 16.65 12.91 -48.30
CA TYR A 149 15.97 12.63 -49.57
C TYR A 149 14.47 12.40 -49.40
N GLU A 150 14.06 11.72 -48.34
CA GLU A 150 12.65 11.55 -48.01
C GLU A 150 11.97 12.89 -47.68
N PHE A 151 12.64 13.77 -46.94
CA PHE A 151 12.18 15.12 -46.67
C PHE A 151 11.96 15.92 -47.96
N LEU A 152 12.91 15.86 -48.90
CA LEU A 152 12.78 16.53 -50.20
C LEU A 152 11.61 15.95 -51.03
N ARG A 153 11.43 14.63 -51.05
CA ARG A 153 10.29 13.98 -51.71
C ARG A 153 8.95 14.40 -51.10
N ASN A 154 8.83 14.32 -49.78
CA ASN A 154 7.55 14.52 -49.10
C ASN A 154 7.14 16.00 -49.01
N LYS A 155 8.11 16.91 -48.85
CA LYS A 155 7.81 18.35 -48.70
C LYS A 155 7.81 19.10 -50.04
N PHE A 156 8.70 18.74 -50.96
CA PHE A 156 8.90 19.48 -52.21
C PHE A 156 8.54 18.69 -53.48
N PHE A 157 8.10 17.43 -53.33
CA PHE A 157 7.75 16.56 -54.47
C PHE A 157 8.87 16.50 -55.51
N ILE A 158 10.11 16.39 -55.05
CA ILE A 158 11.31 16.26 -55.90
C ILE A 158 11.60 14.78 -56.06
N ASP A 159 11.73 14.31 -57.30
CA ASP A 159 12.22 12.96 -57.55
C ASP A 159 13.73 12.90 -57.27
N THR A 160 14.10 12.12 -56.27
CA THR A 160 15.50 11.98 -55.85
C THR A 160 16.28 10.95 -56.67
N ASN A 161 15.65 10.30 -57.64
CA ASN A 161 16.29 9.35 -58.55
C ASN A 161 16.80 10.01 -59.83
N LEU A 162 16.58 11.31 -59.99
CA LEU A 162 17.07 12.08 -61.13
C LEU A 162 18.60 12.13 -61.18
N PRO A 163 19.19 12.31 -62.37
CA PRO A 163 20.62 12.61 -62.51
C PRO A 163 21.04 13.79 -61.62
N ALA A 164 22.25 13.73 -61.06
CA ALA A 164 22.71 14.68 -60.05
C ALA A 164 22.58 16.16 -60.48
N ALA A 165 22.80 16.47 -61.76
CA ALA A 165 22.67 17.82 -62.29
C ALA A 165 21.22 18.32 -62.27
N GLU A 166 20.28 17.51 -62.74
CA GLU A 166 18.84 17.82 -62.77
C GLU A 166 18.26 17.91 -61.35
N LEU A 167 18.76 17.06 -60.45
CA LEU A 167 18.33 17.04 -59.05
C LEU A 167 18.78 18.30 -58.30
N ILE A 168 20.01 18.76 -58.50
CA ILE A 168 20.51 20.01 -57.90
C ILE A 168 19.71 21.21 -58.39
N GLU A 169 19.40 21.25 -59.69
CA GLU A 169 18.58 22.31 -60.28
C GLU A 169 17.15 22.30 -59.72
N ALA A 170 16.51 21.13 -59.67
CA ALA A 170 15.16 20.96 -59.13
C ALA A 170 15.09 21.34 -57.64
N VAL A 171 16.10 20.99 -56.85
CA VAL A 171 16.19 21.38 -55.43
C VAL A 171 16.38 22.88 -55.30
N SER A 172 17.30 23.48 -56.04
CA SER A 172 17.56 24.93 -55.97
C SER A 172 16.30 25.74 -56.33
N LEU A 173 15.62 25.38 -57.43
CA LEU A 173 14.41 26.07 -57.88
C LEU A 173 13.25 25.94 -56.89
N LYS A 174 13.05 24.76 -56.29
CA LYS A 174 11.92 24.53 -55.38
C LYS A 174 12.16 24.97 -53.94
N THR A 175 13.42 25.01 -53.51
CA THR A 175 13.77 25.43 -52.14
C THR A 175 14.15 26.90 -52.03
N GLY A 176 14.43 27.58 -53.15
CA GLY A 176 14.90 28.97 -53.15
C GLY A 176 16.35 29.15 -52.70
N VAL A 177 17.05 28.06 -52.39
CA VAL A 177 18.49 28.08 -52.04
C VAL A 177 19.32 28.15 -53.33
N GLY A 178 20.38 28.97 -53.32
CA GLY A 178 21.25 29.15 -54.49
C GLY A 178 21.84 27.83 -55.03
N THR A 179 22.05 27.79 -56.34
CA THR A 179 22.56 26.61 -57.06
C THR A 179 23.95 26.18 -56.57
N GLU A 180 24.82 27.13 -56.25
CA GLU A 180 26.17 26.87 -55.72
C GLU A 180 26.14 26.22 -54.33
N GLU A 181 25.27 26.70 -53.45
CA GLU A 181 25.12 26.14 -52.09
C GLU A 181 24.50 24.74 -52.16
N THR A 182 23.47 24.55 -53.00
CA THR A 182 22.87 23.25 -53.24
C THR A 182 23.90 22.26 -53.79
N ARG A 183 24.70 22.68 -54.78
CA ARG A 183 25.77 21.85 -55.37
C ARG A 183 26.80 21.42 -54.32
N SER A 184 27.20 22.33 -53.42
CA SER A 184 28.14 22.02 -52.35
C SER A 184 27.63 20.90 -51.44
N VAL A 185 26.38 20.99 -50.99
CA VAL A 185 25.76 19.98 -50.12
C VAL A 185 25.67 18.63 -50.81
N PHE A 186 25.20 18.57 -52.06
CA PHE A 186 25.10 17.33 -52.81
C PHE A 186 26.48 16.72 -53.16
N SER A 187 27.49 17.55 -53.38
CA SER A 187 28.87 17.09 -53.54
C SER A 187 29.37 16.42 -52.27
N ASN A 188 29.17 17.04 -51.10
CA ASN A 188 29.59 16.46 -49.82
C ASN A 188 28.84 15.15 -49.49
N ILE A 189 27.55 15.08 -49.79
CA ILE A 189 26.77 13.83 -49.71
C ILE A 189 27.44 12.72 -50.55
N SER A 190 27.80 13.03 -51.80
CA SER A 190 28.42 12.06 -52.70
C SER A 190 29.82 11.61 -52.24
N GLU A 191 30.59 12.51 -51.63
CA GLU A 191 31.92 12.21 -51.09
C GLU A 191 31.83 11.28 -49.89
N ILE A 192 30.92 11.59 -48.97
CA ILE A 192 30.74 10.81 -47.75
C ILE A 192 30.16 9.42 -48.04
N GLN A 193 29.27 9.28 -49.02
CA GLN A 193 28.76 7.98 -49.45
C GLN A 193 29.85 7.04 -49.98
N LYS A 194 30.92 7.58 -50.57
CA LYS A 194 32.05 6.78 -51.07
C LYS A 194 32.98 6.30 -49.95
N LYS A 195 32.98 6.98 -48.79
CA LYS A 195 33.86 6.62 -47.66
C LYS A 195 33.36 5.36 -46.95
N GLN A 196 34.27 4.43 -46.67
CA GLN A 196 33.94 3.22 -45.89
C GLN A 196 33.95 3.47 -44.38
N ASN A 197 34.82 4.36 -43.89
CA ASN A 197 34.91 4.75 -42.49
C ASN A 197 34.72 6.26 -42.39
N ILE A 198 33.85 6.69 -41.48
CA ILE A 198 33.56 8.10 -41.22
C ILE A 198 33.96 8.39 -39.78
N THR A 199 34.80 9.41 -39.59
CA THR A 199 35.20 9.85 -38.26
C THR A 199 34.07 10.61 -37.57
N LYS A 200 34.12 10.69 -36.23
CA LYS A 200 33.11 11.43 -35.44
C LYS A 200 33.04 12.90 -35.83
N ASN A 201 34.17 13.53 -36.14
CA ASN A 201 34.21 14.94 -36.55
C ASN A 201 33.58 15.16 -37.93
N GLU A 202 33.89 14.29 -38.91
CA GLU A 202 33.24 14.33 -40.23
C GLU A 202 31.73 14.13 -40.12
N LEU A 203 31.28 13.21 -39.25
CA LEU A 203 29.86 12.98 -39.00
C LEU A 203 29.16 14.24 -38.44
N ILE A 204 29.77 14.89 -37.45
CA ILE A 204 29.19 16.10 -36.83
C ILE A 204 29.13 17.25 -37.84
N MET A 205 30.19 17.46 -38.61
CA MET A 205 30.24 18.50 -39.66
C MET A 205 29.17 18.25 -40.72
N PHE A 206 29.06 17.02 -41.21
CA PHE A 206 28.04 16.63 -42.19
C PHE A 206 26.61 16.84 -41.68
N PHE A 207 26.32 16.41 -40.44
CA PHE A 207 25.01 16.63 -39.84
C PHE A 207 24.69 18.13 -39.70
N GLY A 208 25.66 18.93 -39.29
CA GLY A 208 25.51 20.38 -39.18
C GLY A 208 25.19 21.03 -40.53
N GLU A 209 25.88 20.65 -41.61
CA GLU A 209 25.61 21.16 -42.95
C GLU A 209 24.20 20.82 -43.44
N ILE A 210 23.76 19.56 -43.28
CA ILE A 210 22.41 19.12 -43.68
C ILE A 210 21.33 19.84 -42.87
N GLU A 211 21.50 19.99 -41.56
CA GLU A 211 20.53 20.70 -40.71
C GLU A 211 20.46 22.20 -41.05
N ASN A 212 21.62 22.84 -41.28
CA ASN A 212 21.66 24.24 -41.69
C ASN A 212 20.96 24.45 -43.04
N PHE A 213 21.16 23.54 -43.98
CA PHE A 213 20.45 23.54 -45.26
C PHE A 213 18.94 23.38 -45.05
N ILE A 214 18.48 22.39 -44.27
CA ILE A 214 17.05 22.19 -43.96
C ILE A 214 16.45 23.40 -43.24
N LYS A 215 17.20 24.07 -42.37
CA LYS A 215 16.74 25.27 -41.66
C LYS A 215 16.49 26.42 -42.63
N LYS A 216 17.42 26.68 -43.56
CA LYS A 216 17.25 27.69 -44.61
C LYS A 216 16.05 27.43 -45.51
N ILE A 217 15.67 26.17 -45.69
CA ILE A 217 14.49 25.75 -46.48
C ILE A 217 13.16 25.90 -45.71
N LYS A 218 13.22 25.99 -44.37
CA LYS A 218 12.04 26.11 -43.50
C LYS A 218 11.67 27.56 -43.19
N GLU A 219 12.63 28.48 -43.29
CA GLU A 219 12.44 29.94 -43.26
C GLU A 219 11.90 30.43 -44.61
#